data_AF-A0A7X7TCX4-F1
#
_entry.id   AF-A0A7X7TCX4-F1
#
_cell.length_a   1.000
_cell.length_b   1.000
_cell.length_c   1.000
_cell.angle_alpha   90.00
_cell.angle_beta   90.00
_cell.angle_gamma   90.00
#
_symmetry.space_group_name_H-M   'P 1'
#
loop_
_entity.id
_entity.type
_entity.pdbx_description
1 polymer ?
#
loop_
_entity_poly.entity_id
_entity_poly.type
_entity_poly.pdbx_seq_one_letter_code
_entity_poly.pdbx_strand_id
1 'polypeptide(L)'
;MDTQQPQRNPLTLAGVLASALDMEDQMSHSVYREYLNRRIWPSSVSDETFEQIRDMLTILLNETAKHERMITTIRKRLIGDESQR
;
A
#
# COMPACT_ATOMS: atom_id res chain seq x y z
N MET A 1 -5.09 -24.89 -16.99
CA MET A 1 -4.73 -24.97 -15.56
C MET A 1 -5.07 -23.62 -14.97
N ASP A 2 -6.32 -23.44 -14.60
CA ASP A 2 -6.82 -22.19 -14.04
C ASP A 2 -6.59 -22.22 -12.54
N THR A 3 -5.49 -21.62 -12.09
CA THR A 3 -5.36 -21.20 -10.70
C THR A 3 -6.37 -20.09 -10.46
N GLN A 4 -7.59 -20.48 -10.07
CA GLN A 4 -8.58 -19.56 -9.51
C GLN A 4 -7.98 -18.91 -8.27
N GLN A 5 -7.56 -17.65 -8.42
CA GLN A 5 -7.37 -16.76 -7.29
C GLN A 5 -8.67 -16.78 -6.45
N PRO A 6 -8.58 -16.91 -5.12
CA PRO A 6 -9.77 -16.97 -4.27
C PRO A 6 -10.64 -15.74 -4.54
N GLN A 7 -11.89 -16.01 -4.92
CA GLN A 7 -12.91 -15.04 -5.29
C GLN A 7 -12.90 -13.85 -4.32
N ARG A 8 -12.49 -12.66 -4.80
CA ARG A 8 -12.62 -11.39 -4.09
C ARG A 8 -14.11 -11.13 -3.86
N ASN A 9 -14.62 -11.47 -2.67
CA ASN A 9 -15.98 -11.15 -2.29
C ASN A 9 -15.96 -9.91 -1.35
N PRO A 10 -16.17 -8.69 -1.87
CA PRO A 10 -16.03 -7.44 -1.11
C PRO A 10 -17.04 -7.29 0.05
N LEU A 11 -17.95 -8.24 0.22
CA LEU A 11 -18.97 -8.27 1.29
C LEU A 11 -18.52 -9.05 2.54
N THR A 12 -17.31 -9.60 2.57
CA THR A 12 -16.75 -10.31 3.73
C THR A 12 -15.65 -9.47 4.40
N LEU A 13 -15.47 -9.60 5.72
CA LEU A 13 -14.36 -8.95 6.43
C LEU A 13 -13.00 -9.29 5.80
N ALA A 14 -12.82 -10.54 5.38
CA ALA A 14 -11.65 -10.99 4.64
C ALA A 14 -11.45 -10.25 3.32
N GLY A 15 -12.51 -10.08 2.54
CA GLY A 15 -12.50 -9.33 1.28
C GLY A 15 -12.16 -7.87 1.49
N VAL A 16 -12.77 -7.21 2.48
CA VAL A 16 -12.51 -5.80 2.79
C VAL A 16 -11.05 -5.58 3.21
N LEU A 17 -10.51 -6.42 4.11
CA LEU A 17 -9.11 -6.31 4.55
C LEU A 17 -8.12 -6.62 3.43
N ALA A 18 -8.44 -7.54 2.52
CA ALA A 18 -7.64 -7.80 1.34
C ALA A 18 -7.64 -6.58 0.39
N SER A 19 -8.79 -5.97 0.14
CA SER A 19 -8.89 -4.74 -0.64
C SER A 19 -8.12 -3.57 -0.01
N ALA A 20 -8.15 -3.43 1.31
CA ALA A 20 -7.38 -2.42 2.01
C ALA A 20 -5.87 -2.62 1.83
N LEU A 21 -5.37 -3.87 1.90
CA LEU A 21 -3.96 -4.19 1.62
C LEU A 21 -3.59 -3.89 0.17
N ASP A 22 -4.44 -4.26 -0.80
CA ASP A 22 -4.21 -3.95 -2.22
C ASP A 22 -4.12 -2.43 -2.45
N MET A 23 -4.91 -1.63 -1.72
CA MET A 23 -4.85 -0.17 -1.80
C MET A 23 -3.54 0.38 -1.22
N GLU A 24 -3.08 -0.09 -0.06
CA GLU A 24 -1.77 0.34 0.51
C GLU A 24 -0.60 -0.03 -0.44
N ASP A 25 -0.67 -1.20 -1.08
CA ASP A 25 0.30 -1.62 -2.10
C ASP A 25 0.30 -0.67 -3.30
N GLN A 26 -0.88 -0.32 -3.83
CA GLN A 26 -1.01 0.65 -4.94
C GLN A 26 -0.48 2.03 -4.55
N MET A 27 -0.79 2.53 -3.35
CA MET A 27 -0.32 3.83 -2.89
C MET A 27 1.22 3.86 -2.77
N SER A 28 1.81 2.79 -2.23
CA SER A 28 3.26 2.73 -2.04
C SER A 28 4.04 2.47 -3.33
N HIS A 29 3.60 1.54 -4.17
CA HIS A 29 4.34 1.13 -5.38
C HIS A 29 4.02 1.95 -6.61
N SER A 30 2.75 2.31 -6.82
CA SER A 30 2.28 2.94 -8.05
C SER A 30 2.14 4.46 -7.93
N VAL A 31 1.95 5.00 -6.73
CA VAL A 31 1.79 6.45 -6.55
C VAL A 31 3.10 7.05 -6.04
N TYR A 32 3.47 6.82 -4.77
CA TYR A 32 4.55 7.58 -4.15
C TYR A 32 5.94 7.25 -4.72
N ARG A 33 6.21 5.97 -5.00
CA ARG A 33 7.52 5.53 -5.49
C ARG A 33 7.84 6.05 -6.89
N GLU A 34 6.84 6.24 -7.75
CA GLU A 34 7.05 6.80 -9.09
C GLU A 34 7.58 8.24 -9.00
N TYR A 35 7.01 9.05 -8.10
CA TYR A 35 7.42 10.43 -7.86
C TYR A 35 8.78 10.59 -7.17
N LEU A 36 9.44 9.52 -6.75
CA LEU A 36 10.85 9.57 -6.33
C LEU A 36 11.83 9.64 -7.52
N ASN A 37 11.35 9.43 -8.75
CA ASN A 37 12.19 9.49 -9.93
C ASN A 37 12.32 10.94 -10.45
N ARG A 38 13.48 11.58 -10.25
CA ARG A 38 13.75 12.94 -10.74
C ARG A 38 13.39 13.17 -12.22
N ARG A 39 13.46 12.14 -13.06
CA ARG A 39 13.22 12.21 -14.51
C ARG A 39 11.77 12.52 -14.89
N ILE A 40 10.80 12.24 -14.00
CA ILE A 40 9.39 12.54 -14.29
C ILE A 40 9.00 13.97 -13.92
N TRP A 41 9.86 14.65 -13.15
CA TRP A 41 9.62 16.01 -12.70
C TRP A 41 10.07 17.02 -13.76
N PRO A 42 9.35 18.14 -13.92
CA PRO A 42 9.74 19.22 -14.81
C PRO A 42 11.17 19.71 -14.53
N SER A 43 11.86 20.16 -15.57
CA SER A 43 13.19 20.77 -15.43
C SER A 43 13.18 22.10 -14.66
N SER A 44 12.02 22.74 -14.55
CA SER A 44 11.81 23.95 -13.76
C SER A 44 11.83 23.71 -12.24
N VAL A 45 11.67 22.47 -11.79
CA VAL A 45 11.82 22.10 -10.38
C VAL A 45 13.29 22.07 -10.05
N SER A 46 13.74 22.91 -9.12
CA SER A 46 15.11 22.89 -8.63
C SER A 46 15.40 21.59 -7.90
N ASP A 47 16.68 21.19 -7.86
CA ASP A 47 17.07 19.97 -7.16
C ASP A 47 16.79 20.09 -5.65
N GLU A 48 16.95 21.26 -5.04
CA GLU A 48 16.58 21.50 -3.65
C GLU A 48 15.08 21.23 -3.38
N THR A 49 14.19 21.77 -4.23
CA THR A 49 12.75 21.54 -4.10
C THR A 49 12.42 20.08 -4.32
N PHE A 50 13.07 19.43 -5.28
CA PHE A 50 12.89 17.99 -5.52
C PHE A 50 13.31 17.15 -4.31
N GLU A 51 14.43 17.47 -3.66
CA GLU A 51 14.89 16.76 -2.47
C GLU A 51 13.90 16.90 -1.31
N GLN A 52 13.32 18.10 -1.09
CA GLN A 52 12.26 18.29 -0.09
C GLN A 52 11.01 17.46 -0.40
N ILE A 53 10.59 17.41 -1.67
CA ILE A 53 9.48 16.55 -2.10
C ILE A 53 9.79 15.08 -1.85
N ARG A 54 11.01 14.64 -2.20
CA ARG A 54 11.47 13.27 -2.01
C ARG A 54 11.43 12.86 -0.54
N ASP A 55 11.86 13.75 0.37
CA ASP A 55 11.84 13.49 1.81
C ASP A 55 10.40 13.35 2.32
N MET A 56 9.48 14.21 1.87
CA MET A 56 8.05 14.11 2.21
C MET A 56 7.41 12.82 1.67
N LEU A 57 7.69 12.45 0.40
CA LEU A 57 7.19 11.20 -0.19
C LEU A 57 7.74 9.97 0.53
N THR A 58 8.97 10.03 1.02
CA THR A 58 9.59 8.96 1.81
C THR A 58 8.86 8.76 3.14
N ILE A 59 8.39 9.84 3.78
CA ILE A 59 7.54 9.75 4.97
C ILE A 59 6.24 9.02 4.61
N LEU A 60 5.57 9.40 3.51
CA LEU A 60 4.33 8.74 3.09
C LEU A 60 4.51 7.24 2.80
N LEU A 61 5.63 6.86 2.19
CA LEU A 61 6.00 5.44 1.96
C LEU A 61 6.18 4.67 3.27
N ASN A 62 6.82 5.29 4.26
CA ASN A 62 7.01 4.68 5.56
C ASN A 62 5.68 4.51 6.31
N GLU A 63 4.75 5.46 6.18
CA GLU A 63 3.41 5.37 6.77
C GLU A 63 2.55 4.29 6.08
N THR A 64 2.55 4.21 4.74
CA THR A 64 1.87 3.12 4.00
C THR A 64 2.36 1.74 4.45
N ALA A 65 3.68 1.57 4.63
CA ALA A 65 4.24 0.33 5.16
C ALA A 65 3.79 0.03 6.61
N LYS A 66 3.54 1.06 7.45
CA LYS A 66 2.97 0.87 8.79
C LYS A 66 1.50 0.44 8.71
N HIS A 67 0.72 1.07 7.82
CA HIS A 67 -0.69 0.73 7.61
C HIS A 67 -0.83 -0.73 7.17
N GLU A 68 -0.03 -1.18 6.20
CA GLU A 68 -0.03 -2.57 5.72
C GLU A 68 0.23 -3.57 6.85
N ARG A 69 1.21 -3.29 7.73
CA ARG A 69 1.50 -4.12 8.91
C ARG A 69 0.33 -4.16 9.89
N MET A 70 -0.34 -3.02 10.11
CA MET A 70 -1.51 -2.95 10.99
C MET A 70 -2.69 -3.73 10.42
N ILE A 71 -3.02 -3.55 9.15
CA ILE A 71 -4.10 -4.27 8.47
C ILE A 71 -3.81 -5.78 8.45
N THR A 72 -2.57 -6.17 8.17
CA THR A 72 -2.15 -7.58 8.25
C THR A 72 -2.32 -8.14 9.67
N THR A 73 -2.01 -7.36 10.70
CA THR A 73 -2.21 -7.76 12.10
C THR A 73 -3.69 -7.92 12.43
N ILE A 74 -4.55 -6.99 11.99
CA ILE A 74 -6.00 -7.08 12.15
C ILE A 74 -6.53 -8.33 11.47
N ARG A 75 -6.13 -8.58 10.23
CA ARG A 75 -6.51 -9.77 9.45
C ARG A 75 -6.13 -11.06 10.17
N LYS A 76 -4.90 -11.14 10.69
CA LYS A 76 -4.42 -12.31 11.45
C LYS A 76 -5.22 -12.54 12.72
N ARG A 77 -5.53 -11.47 13.48
CA ARG A 77 -6.29 -11.59 14.73
C ARG A 77 -7.74 -12.00 14.48
N LEU A 78 -8.44 -11.31 13.57
CA LEU A 78 -9.87 -11.51 13.41
C LEU A 78 -10.24 -12.74 12.58
N ILE A 79 -9.44 -13.07 11.56
CA ILE A 79 -9.73 -14.21 10.66
C ILE A 79 -8.95 -15.47 11.09
N GLY A 80 -7.76 -15.29 11.66
CA GLY A 80 -6.99 -16.41 12.23
C GLY A 80 -7.68 -17.03 13.45
N ASP A 81 -8.33 -16.23 14.30
CA ASP A 81 -9.11 -16.74 15.45
C ASP A 81 -10.43 -17.41 15.02
N GLU A 82 -11.06 -16.97 13.93
CA GLU A 82 -12.28 -17.61 13.39
C GLU A 82 -12.03 -19.04 12.88
N SER A 83 -10.79 -19.41 12.58
CA SER A 83 -10.43 -20.77 12.15
C SER A 83 -10.17 -21.75 13.31
N GLN A 84 -10.25 -21.27 14.57
CA GLN A 84 -10.02 -22.08 15.79
C GLN A 84 -11.28 -22.25 16.67
N ARG A 85 -12.44 -21.77 16.23
CA ARG A 85 -13.75 -21.98 16.89
C ARG A 85 -14.64 -22.89 16.06
#